data_AF-A0A920EUX9-F1
#
_entry.id   AF-A0A920EUX9-F1
#
_cell.length_a   1.000
_cell.length_b   1.000
_cell.length_c   1.000
_cell.angle_alpha   90.00
_cell.angle_beta   90.00
_cell.angle_gamma   90.00
#
_symmetry.space_group_name_H-M   'P 1'
#
loop_
_entity.id
_entity.type
_entity.pdbx_description
1 polymer ?
#
loop_
_entity_poly.entity_id
_entity_poly.type
_entity_poly.pdbx_seq_one_letter_code
_entity_poly.pdbx_strand_id
1 'polypeptide(L)'
;MDNVKEKIAIASDHAGFQLKEQIKLNLEENGYGVLDLGTNSEEAVDYPDYGKALAQNILKGNVKKGIALCGTGIGISIAANRFTGIRAALCSNKEMAIQARKHNNANIIALGARSIDFQCANKCVDAFLNTEFEGERHINRLEKIEKKTLHNEDIDLENAVLNELNRQKYTIELIASENFASRNVMRYQGSVLTNKYAEGYPGKRYYGGCEFVDVAENLAIDRLKQLFGCAWANVQPNSGSQANQAVFLALLKPGDTILGMSLSAGGHLTHGAGPNQSGKYFNSVHYGVKKDDGKIDYDEVRLLSKKYKPKMIIAGASAYSSKIDFKLFREIANEVGAYLLVDMAHYSGLIASKVYPDPIPYADVCTSTTHKTLRGPRGGIIISNNEDLGKLIDKAVFPGLQGGPLMHVIAAKAAAFKEALSDDFKEYNKQTLLNAKAICSSLKDNNFEVVSGETSCHMLLIDLSNKEVTGKLAEKALDDAGITCNKNSIPFDNKSPFVTSGIRIGTAAGTTRGFKEEQFKYIGNLISEVIDSLKKSDDEIFKTSELVRSKVLDLCNKFPLY
;
A
#
# COMPACT_ATOMS: atom_id res chain seq x y z
N MET A 1 -18.45 42.42 -12.05
CA MET A 1 -17.54 41.66 -11.17
C MET A 1 -16.18 41.78 -11.82
N ASP A 2 -15.52 42.88 -11.50
CA ASP A 2 -14.36 43.40 -12.19
C ASP A 2 -13.14 42.47 -12.05
N ASN A 3 -12.27 42.50 -13.06
CA ASN A 3 -11.05 41.72 -13.18
C ASN A 3 -10.19 41.76 -11.90
N VAL A 4 -10.40 40.81 -10.98
CA VAL A 4 -9.47 40.59 -9.87
C VAL A 4 -8.17 40.09 -10.48
N LYS A 5 -7.03 40.71 -10.10
CA LYS A 5 -5.69 40.21 -10.40
C LYS A 5 -5.48 38.83 -9.75
N GLU A 6 -4.24 38.36 -9.70
CA GLU A 6 -3.95 37.12 -8.99
C GLU A 6 -4.31 37.18 -7.50
N LYS A 7 -4.64 36.01 -6.92
CA LYS A 7 -4.91 35.87 -5.48
C LYS A 7 -3.59 35.68 -4.72
N ILE A 8 -3.35 36.52 -3.71
CA ILE A 8 -2.14 36.54 -2.87
C ILE A 8 -2.51 36.08 -1.46
N ALA A 9 -1.73 35.15 -0.90
CA ALA A 9 -1.89 34.80 0.50
C ALA A 9 -1.04 35.71 1.39
N ILE A 10 -1.58 36.13 2.53
CA ILE A 10 -0.87 36.94 3.52
C ILE A 10 -1.01 36.29 4.89
N ALA A 11 0.08 36.19 5.65
CA ALA A 11 0.09 35.56 6.96
C ALA A 11 0.98 36.34 7.92
N SER A 12 0.55 36.49 9.17
CA SER A 12 1.37 37.08 10.22
C SER A 12 1.14 36.45 11.59
N ASP A 13 2.17 36.51 12.43
CA ASP A 13 1.96 36.45 13.89
C ASP A 13 1.43 37.79 14.41
N HIS A 14 1.25 37.87 15.73
CA HIS A 14 0.80 39.06 16.44
C HIS A 14 1.70 40.29 16.21
N ALA A 15 3.02 40.09 16.14
CA ALA A 15 3.95 41.19 15.92
C ALA A 15 3.87 41.76 14.51
N GLY A 16 3.41 40.98 13.53
CA GLY A 16 3.18 41.42 12.15
C GLY A 16 1.75 41.92 11.87
N PHE A 17 0.82 41.81 12.81
CA PHE A 17 -0.62 41.99 12.57
C PHE A 17 -0.97 43.38 11.99
N GLN A 18 -0.52 44.47 12.60
CA GLN A 18 -0.85 45.82 12.13
C GLN A 18 -0.35 46.07 10.70
N LEU A 19 0.90 45.68 10.41
CA LEU A 19 1.49 45.83 9.08
C LEU A 19 0.79 44.93 8.05
N LYS A 20 0.35 43.73 8.46
CA LYS A 20 -0.44 42.80 7.64
C LYS A 20 -1.75 43.44 7.18
N GLU A 21 -2.52 44.05 8.10
CA GLU A 21 -3.80 44.69 7.76
C GLU A 21 -3.60 45.88 6.81
N GLN A 22 -2.55 46.68 7.00
CA GLN A 22 -2.24 47.79 6.09
C GLN A 22 -1.88 47.29 4.68
N ILE A 23 -1.04 46.26 4.56
CA ILE A 23 -0.67 45.67 3.27
C ILE A 23 -1.90 45.03 2.60
N LYS A 24 -2.74 44.33 3.36
CA LYS A 24 -3.97 43.70 2.88
C LYS A 24 -4.91 44.74 2.24
N LEU A 25 -5.16 45.85 2.93
CA LEU A 25 -5.97 46.95 2.38
C LEU A 25 -5.36 47.49 1.08
N ASN A 26 -4.06 47.76 1.05
CA ASN A 26 -3.41 48.24 -0.17
C ASN A 26 -3.48 47.23 -1.33
N LEU A 27 -3.36 45.92 -1.05
CA LEU A 27 -3.52 44.88 -2.08
C LEU A 27 -4.93 44.87 -2.67
N GLU A 28 -5.95 44.97 -1.83
CA GLU A 28 -7.36 45.01 -2.24
C GLU A 28 -7.65 46.28 -3.06
N GLU A 29 -7.17 47.44 -2.62
CA GLU A 29 -7.27 48.72 -3.36
C GLU A 29 -6.57 48.66 -4.73
N ASN A 30 -5.50 47.86 -4.85
CA ASN A 30 -4.77 47.64 -6.11
C ASN A 30 -5.32 46.47 -6.95
N GLY A 31 -6.47 45.91 -6.57
CA GLY A 31 -7.24 44.92 -7.33
C GLY A 31 -6.78 43.47 -7.17
N TYR A 32 -5.96 43.14 -6.18
CA TYR A 32 -5.59 41.75 -5.86
C TYR A 32 -6.63 41.09 -4.96
N GLY A 33 -6.84 39.78 -5.15
CA GLY A 33 -7.61 38.98 -4.18
C GLY A 33 -6.71 38.59 -3.00
N VAL A 34 -7.18 38.71 -1.76
CA VAL A 34 -6.39 38.36 -0.57
C VAL A 34 -6.91 37.07 0.10
N LEU A 35 -5.99 36.16 0.42
CA LEU A 35 -6.22 35.04 1.33
C LEU A 35 -5.49 35.32 2.64
N ASP A 36 -6.21 35.83 3.62
CA ASP A 36 -5.67 36.11 4.95
C ASP A 36 -5.59 34.81 5.75
N LEU A 37 -4.37 34.40 6.07
CA LEU A 37 -4.04 33.21 6.86
C LEU A 37 -3.44 33.60 8.21
N GLY A 38 -3.30 34.89 8.50
CA GLY A 38 -2.63 35.41 9.70
C GLY A 38 -3.52 35.42 10.93
N THR A 39 -2.96 35.87 12.06
CA THR A 39 -3.78 36.22 13.22
C THR A 39 -4.70 37.41 12.92
N ASN A 40 -5.77 37.54 13.70
CA ASN A 40 -6.76 38.62 13.61
C ASN A 40 -6.66 39.59 14.80
N SER A 41 -5.63 39.48 15.64
CA SER A 41 -5.41 40.31 16.82
C SER A 41 -3.93 40.47 17.15
N GLU A 42 -3.64 41.37 18.08
CA GLU A 42 -2.29 41.56 18.66
C GLU A 42 -1.98 40.58 19.80
N GLU A 43 -2.89 39.64 20.09
CA GLU A 43 -2.67 38.63 21.13
C GLU A 43 -1.53 37.68 20.74
N ALA A 44 -0.68 37.35 21.70
CA ALA A 44 0.52 36.56 21.46
C ALA A 44 0.21 35.19 20.84
N VAL A 45 0.82 34.94 19.69
CA VAL A 45 0.75 33.68 18.91
C VAL A 45 2.09 33.38 18.26
N ASP A 46 2.31 32.12 17.90
CA ASP A 46 3.59 31.64 17.37
C ASP A 46 3.62 31.67 15.82
N TYR A 47 4.64 32.34 15.25
CA TYR A 47 4.83 32.46 13.80
C TYR A 47 4.96 31.14 13.00
N PRO A 48 5.42 29.98 13.54
CA PRO A 48 5.58 28.76 12.75
C PRO A 48 4.27 28.25 12.15
N ASP A 49 3.14 28.39 12.85
CA ASP A 49 1.83 27.93 12.37
C ASP A 49 1.40 28.71 11.13
N TYR A 50 1.62 30.02 11.13
CA TYR A 50 1.32 30.93 10.02
C TYR A 50 2.25 30.72 8.83
N GLY A 51 3.55 30.51 9.07
CA GLY A 51 4.51 30.16 8.03
C GLY A 51 4.16 28.82 7.35
N LYS A 52 3.73 27.83 8.13
CA LYS A 52 3.25 26.53 7.63
C LYS A 52 1.96 26.66 6.83
N ALA A 53 0.97 27.40 7.33
CA ALA A 53 -0.30 27.61 6.62
C ALA A 53 -0.07 28.27 5.25
N LEU A 54 0.80 29.26 5.19
CA LEU A 54 1.17 29.96 3.96
C LEU A 54 1.86 29.01 2.97
N ALA A 55 2.88 28.27 3.43
CA ALA A 55 3.59 27.27 2.63
C ALA A 55 2.64 26.22 2.05
N GLN A 56 1.75 25.66 2.88
CA GLN A 56 0.81 24.64 2.44
C GLN A 56 -0.17 25.14 1.37
N ASN A 57 -0.62 26.40 1.45
CA ASN A 57 -1.53 26.96 0.45
C ASN A 57 -0.85 27.18 -0.90
N ILE A 58 0.42 27.60 -0.91
CA ILE A 58 1.20 27.69 -2.14
C ILE A 58 1.42 26.31 -2.74
N LEU A 59 1.84 25.32 -1.94
CA LEU A 59 2.10 23.96 -2.43
C LEU A 59 0.85 23.23 -2.93
N LYS A 60 -0.33 23.54 -2.38
CA LYS A 60 -1.62 23.02 -2.86
C LYS A 60 -2.11 23.72 -4.14
N GLY A 61 -1.42 24.77 -4.59
CA GLY A 61 -1.83 25.56 -5.75
C GLY A 61 -3.00 26.53 -5.49
N ASN A 62 -3.37 26.75 -4.23
CA ASN A 62 -4.45 27.69 -3.87
C ASN A 62 -4.09 29.15 -4.18
N VAL A 63 -2.80 29.47 -4.10
CA VAL A 63 -2.20 30.76 -4.47
C VAL A 63 -0.81 30.52 -5.06
N LYS A 64 -0.31 31.46 -5.88
CA LYS A 64 1.04 31.36 -6.46
C LYS A 64 2.12 32.05 -5.63
N LYS A 65 1.75 33.12 -4.93
CA LYS A 65 2.65 34.00 -4.18
C LYS A 65 2.08 34.28 -2.79
N GLY A 66 2.98 34.49 -1.83
CA GLY A 66 2.63 34.77 -0.44
C GLY A 66 3.44 35.90 0.18
N ILE A 67 2.87 36.52 1.22
CA ILE A 67 3.50 37.54 2.06
C ILE A 67 3.49 37.01 3.50
N ALA A 68 4.66 36.93 4.12
CA ALA A 68 4.85 36.44 5.48
C ALA A 68 5.38 37.56 6.38
N LEU A 69 4.72 37.82 7.50
CA LEU A 69 5.11 38.88 8.42
C LEU A 69 5.33 38.31 9.82
N CYS A 70 6.44 38.67 10.44
CA CYS A 70 6.60 38.53 11.89
C CYS A 70 7.45 39.69 12.42
N GLY A 71 7.77 39.67 13.72
CA GLY A 71 8.56 40.75 14.34
C GLY A 71 9.80 41.16 13.52
N THR A 72 10.64 40.21 13.12
CA THR A 72 11.84 40.46 12.29
C THR A 72 11.76 39.89 10.87
N GLY A 73 10.70 39.12 10.57
CA GLY A 73 10.57 38.34 9.33
C GLY A 73 11.47 37.08 9.27
N ILE A 74 12.49 36.98 10.13
CA ILE A 74 13.45 35.87 10.15
C ILE A 74 12.74 34.55 10.46
N GLY A 75 12.05 34.47 11.60
CA GLY A 75 11.44 33.23 12.08
C GLY A 75 10.41 32.66 11.11
N ILE A 76 9.49 33.50 10.62
CA ILE A 76 8.44 33.06 9.71
C ILE A 76 9.01 32.63 8.35
N SER A 77 10.09 33.27 7.88
CA SER A 77 10.81 32.85 6.67
C SER A 77 11.45 31.47 6.84
N ILE A 78 12.06 31.20 7.99
CA ILE A 78 12.66 29.89 8.31
C ILE A 78 11.57 28.82 8.35
N ALA A 79 10.45 29.10 9.03
CA ALA A 79 9.33 28.16 9.15
C ALA A 79 8.74 27.80 7.77
N ALA A 80 8.51 28.80 6.90
CA ALA A 80 8.00 28.57 5.56
C ALA A 80 8.97 27.75 4.68
N ASN A 81 10.28 28.01 4.78
CA ASN A 81 11.32 27.30 4.01
C ASN A 81 11.55 25.84 4.46
N ARG A 82 10.89 25.35 5.53
CA ARG A 82 10.92 23.92 5.90
C ARG A 82 10.17 23.02 4.92
N PHE A 83 9.38 23.61 4.01
CA PHE A 83 8.57 22.88 3.05
C PHE A 83 9.22 22.90 1.66
N THR A 84 9.54 21.72 1.12
CA THR A 84 10.13 21.58 -0.22
C THR A 84 9.25 22.25 -1.28
N GLY A 85 9.84 23.06 -2.15
CA GLY A 85 9.14 23.87 -3.15
C GLY A 85 8.80 25.30 -2.68
N ILE A 86 9.00 25.62 -1.40
CA ILE A 86 8.91 26.99 -0.89
C ILE A 86 10.27 27.68 -0.93
N ARG A 87 10.25 28.95 -1.36
CA ARG A 87 11.38 29.87 -1.37
C ARG A 87 10.92 31.18 -0.78
N ALA A 88 10.96 31.26 0.55
CA ALA A 88 10.64 32.46 1.31
C ALA A 88 11.89 33.32 1.48
N ALA A 89 11.86 34.55 0.97
CA ALA A 89 12.98 35.49 1.04
C ALA A 89 12.70 36.63 2.01
N LEU A 90 13.51 36.75 3.06
CA LEU A 90 13.48 37.91 3.94
C LEU A 90 14.00 39.14 3.20
N CYS A 91 13.17 40.16 3.08
CA CYS A 91 13.49 41.41 2.40
C CYS A 91 13.31 42.59 3.34
N SER A 92 14.19 43.59 3.24
CA SER A 92 14.09 44.84 4.01
C SER A 92 14.11 46.09 3.13
N ASN A 93 14.19 45.93 1.80
CA ASN A 93 14.10 47.01 0.82
C ASN A 93 13.65 46.46 -0.55
N LYS A 94 13.33 47.41 -1.45
CA LYS A 94 12.82 47.14 -2.79
C LYS A 94 13.79 46.30 -3.62
N GLU A 95 15.08 46.60 -3.56
CA GLU A 95 16.11 45.92 -4.34
C GLU A 95 16.17 44.44 -3.97
N MET A 96 16.15 44.10 -2.67
CA MET A 96 16.10 42.72 -2.21
C MET A 96 14.86 41.97 -2.71
N ALA A 97 13.69 42.62 -2.70
CA ALA A 97 12.45 42.04 -3.20
C ALA A 97 12.51 41.71 -4.70
N ILE A 98 13.10 42.61 -5.50
CA ILE A 98 13.38 42.37 -6.93
C ILE A 98 14.31 41.17 -7.08
N GLN A 99 15.44 41.16 -6.36
CA GLN A 99 16.43 40.08 -6.47
C GLN A 99 15.88 38.72 -6.03
N ALA A 100 15.04 38.69 -4.99
CA ALA A 100 14.37 37.49 -4.51
C ALA A 100 13.53 36.83 -5.60
N ARG A 101 12.76 37.62 -6.36
CA ARG A 101 12.01 37.11 -7.52
C ARG A 101 12.90 36.79 -8.70
N LYS A 102 13.67 37.79 -9.13
CA LYS A 102 14.44 37.76 -10.38
C LYS A 102 15.46 36.63 -10.40
N HIS A 103 16.20 36.45 -9.31
CA HIS A 103 17.28 35.47 -9.23
C HIS A 103 16.92 34.16 -8.55
N ASN A 104 15.98 34.18 -7.59
CA ASN A 104 15.67 33.01 -6.76
C ASN A 104 14.24 32.50 -6.96
N ASN A 105 13.46 33.07 -7.88
CA ASN A 105 12.06 32.72 -8.10
C ASN A 105 11.29 32.51 -6.79
N ALA A 106 11.53 33.39 -5.81
CA ALA A 106 10.94 33.30 -4.49
C ALA A 106 9.42 33.36 -4.61
N ASN A 107 8.69 32.45 -3.96
CA ASN A 107 7.23 32.43 -3.96
C ASN A 107 6.63 33.03 -2.68
N ILE A 108 7.47 33.33 -1.68
CA ILE A 108 7.07 34.09 -0.50
C ILE A 108 8.05 35.24 -0.28
N ILE A 109 7.53 36.43 -0.01
CA ILE A 109 8.31 37.53 0.59
C ILE A 109 8.07 37.54 2.10
N ALA A 110 9.15 37.55 2.88
CA ALA A 110 9.08 37.71 4.32
C ALA A 110 9.52 39.12 4.72
N LEU A 111 8.78 39.77 5.61
CA LEU A 111 9.00 41.14 6.05
C LEU A 111 9.00 41.23 7.58
N GLY A 112 9.88 42.08 8.13
CA GLY A 112 10.00 42.30 9.56
C GLY A 112 9.25 43.54 10.03
N ALA A 113 8.13 43.36 10.73
CA ALA A 113 7.27 44.46 11.14
C ALA A 113 7.92 45.44 12.14
N ARG A 114 8.99 45.03 12.85
CA ARG A 114 9.80 45.89 13.72
C ARG A 114 10.97 46.56 12.99
N SER A 115 11.24 46.15 11.76
CA SER A 115 12.45 46.52 11.02
C SER A 115 12.17 47.48 9.86
N ILE A 116 10.93 47.52 9.35
CA ILE A 116 10.53 48.36 8.23
C ILE A 116 9.15 48.98 8.49
N ASP A 117 8.93 50.19 7.96
CA ASP A 117 7.63 50.85 7.98
C ASP A 117 6.73 50.39 6.81
N PHE A 118 5.47 50.83 6.84
CA PHE A 118 4.49 50.50 5.80
C PHE A 118 4.93 50.95 4.40
N GLN A 119 5.53 52.13 4.26
CA GLN A 119 5.94 52.64 2.94
C GLN A 119 7.03 51.76 2.32
N CYS A 120 8.01 51.34 3.12
CA CYS A 120 9.05 50.42 2.70
C CYS A 120 8.47 49.03 2.40
N ALA A 121 7.65 48.50 3.31
CA ALA A 121 7.00 47.20 3.13
C ALA A 121 6.17 47.15 1.84
N ASN A 122 5.41 48.21 1.55
CA ASN A 122 4.59 48.30 0.36
C ASN A 122 5.44 48.31 -0.92
N LYS A 123 6.52 49.11 -0.95
CA LYS A 123 7.49 49.10 -2.06
C LYS A 123 8.11 47.71 -2.29
N CYS A 124 8.37 46.96 -1.22
CA CYS A 124 8.89 45.60 -1.30
C CYS A 124 7.84 44.63 -1.89
N VAL A 125 6.60 44.69 -1.38
CA VAL A 125 5.50 43.85 -1.88
C VAL A 125 5.21 44.13 -3.35
N ASP A 126 5.08 45.41 -3.73
CA ASP A 126 4.84 45.80 -5.12
C ASP A 126 5.94 45.31 -6.05
N ALA A 127 7.21 45.49 -5.65
CA ALA A 127 8.33 45.03 -6.44
C ALA A 127 8.38 43.50 -6.54
N PHE A 128 8.07 42.77 -5.47
CA PHE A 128 8.00 41.31 -5.47
C PHE A 128 6.87 40.78 -6.36
N LEU A 129 5.69 41.40 -6.31
CA LEU A 129 4.55 40.93 -7.10
C LEU A 129 4.74 41.18 -8.60
N ASN A 130 5.40 42.29 -8.97
CA ASN A 130 5.57 42.71 -10.37
C ASN A 130 6.90 42.29 -11.01
N THR A 131 7.81 41.64 -10.27
CA THR A 131 9.08 41.15 -10.83
C THR A 131 8.95 39.71 -11.32
N GLU A 132 9.21 39.51 -12.61
CA GLU A 132 9.30 38.20 -13.24
C GLU A 132 10.66 37.50 -12.99
N PHE A 133 10.64 36.18 -13.08
CA PHE A 133 11.85 35.37 -12.95
C PHE A 133 12.69 35.44 -14.23
N GLU A 134 14.01 35.63 -14.12
CA GLU A 134 14.90 35.87 -15.28
C GLU A 134 15.24 34.60 -16.07
N GLY A 135 14.99 33.39 -15.54
CA GLY A 135 14.99 32.15 -16.32
C GLY A 135 16.33 31.63 -16.86
N GLU A 136 17.38 32.43 -17.01
CA GLU A 136 18.65 31.97 -17.62
C GLU A 136 19.57 31.24 -16.62
N ARG A 137 20.74 31.83 -16.29
CA ARG A 137 21.74 31.32 -15.34
C ARG A 137 21.21 30.97 -13.94
N HIS A 138 19.97 31.37 -13.65
CA HIS A 138 19.29 31.20 -12.37
C HIS A 138 18.56 29.86 -12.25
N ILE A 139 18.16 29.20 -13.36
CA ILE A 139 17.52 27.88 -13.31
C ILE A 139 18.42 26.85 -12.64
N ASN A 140 19.70 26.79 -13.02
CA ASN A 140 20.67 25.86 -12.43
C ASN A 140 20.86 26.06 -10.92
N ARG A 141 20.62 27.26 -10.38
CA ARG A 141 20.67 27.52 -8.93
C ARG A 141 19.39 27.04 -8.25
N LEU A 142 18.24 27.25 -8.86
CA LEU A 142 16.96 26.74 -8.36
C LEU A 142 16.99 25.22 -8.29
N GLU A 143 17.45 24.55 -9.35
CA GLU A 143 17.60 23.11 -9.36
C GLU A 143 18.50 22.62 -8.21
N LYS A 144 19.60 23.34 -7.93
CA LYS A 144 20.49 22.99 -6.79
C LYS A 144 19.86 23.25 -5.42
N ILE A 145 19.02 24.28 -5.28
CA ILE A 145 18.29 24.58 -4.04
C ILE A 145 17.15 23.58 -3.82
N GLU A 146 16.48 23.17 -4.90
CA GLU A 146 15.38 22.20 -4.88
C GLU A 146 15.85 20.75 -4.79
N LYS A 147 17.06 20.45 -5.28
CA LYS A 147 17.68 19.14 -5.15
C LYS A 147 17.99 18.89 -3.69
N LYS A 148 17.13 18.09 -3.04
CA LYS A 148 17.38 17.52 -1.72
C LYS A 148 18.82 17.01 -1.69
N THR A 149 19.67 17.62 -0.88
CA THR A 149 21.00 17.08 -0.56
C THR A 149 20.79 15.91 0.40
N LEU A 150 20.07 14.88 -0.05
CA LEU A 150 20.50 13.54 0.28
C LEU A 150 21.80 13.41 -0.51
N HIS A 151 22.91 13.18 0.19
CA HIS A 151 24.11 12.70 -0.48
C HIS A 151 23.72 11.35 -1.09
N ASN A 152 23.17 11.37 -2.30
CA ASN A 152 22.84 10.16 -3.05
C ASN A 152 24.17 9.60 -3.54
N GLU A 153 24.87 8.90 -2.64
CA GLU A 153 26.13 8.24 -2.93
C GLU A 153 25.94 7.06 -3.91
N ASP A 154 24.70 6.55 -4.05
CA ASP A 154 24.33 5.45 -4.94
C ASP A 154 23.25 5.87 -5.96
N ILE A 155 23.71 6.38 -7.12
CA ILE A 155 22.81 6.81 -8.20
C ILE A 155 22.06 5.65 -8.87
N ASP A 156 22.66 4.45 -8.88
CA ASP A 156 22.07 3.28 -9.51
C ASP A 156 20.86 2.81 -8.71
N LEU A 157 20.97 2.79 -7.38
CA LEU A 157 19.86 2.45 -6.50
C LEU A 157 18.73 3.49 -6.57
N GLU A 158 19.05 4.78 -6.64
CA GLU A 158 18.06 5.84 -6.78
C GLU A 158 17.29 5.75 -8.12
N ASN A 159 18.00 5.43 -9.21
CA ASN A 159 17.37 5.17 -10.50
C ASN A 159 16.45 3.94 -10.45
N ALA A 160 16.86 2.86 -9.78
CA ALA A 160 16.02 1.68 -9.61
C ALA A 160 14.72 2.01 -8.83
N VAL A 161 14.83 2.80 -7.75
CA VAL A 161 13.67 3.25 -6.96
C VAL A 161 12.74 4.12 -7.78
N LEU A 162 13.28 5.09 -8.54
CA LEU A 162 12.48 5.98 -9.37
C LEU A 162 11.79 5.23 -10.51
N ASN A 163 12.49 4.31 -11.17
CA ASN A 163 11.94 3.51 -12.25
C ASN A 163 10.83 2.58 -11.76
N GLU A 164 11.00 1.92 -10.61
CA GLU A 164 9.93 1.08 -10.03
C GLU A 164 8.73 1.93 -9.59
N LEU A 165 8.95 3.11 -9.00
CA LEU A 165 7.86 4.04 -8.68
C LEU A 165 7.10 4.46 -9.94
N ASN A 166 7.80 4.74 -11.04
CA ASN A 166 7.17 5.09 -12.31
C ASN A 166 6.41 3.90 -12.91
N ARG A 167 6.96 2.67 -12.86
CA ARG A 167 6.24 1.47 -13.27
C ARG A 167 4.91 1.35 -12.52
N GLN A 168 4.95 1.43 -11.18
CA GLN A 168 3.74 1.33 -10.35
C GLN A 168 2.73 2.45 -10.60
N LYS A 169 3.19 3.67 -10.90
CA LYS A 169 2.31 4.81 -11.22
C LYS A 169 1.61 4.63 -12.56
N TYR A 170 2.32 4.14 -13.57
CA TYR A 170 1.90 4.20 -14.97
C TYR A 170 1.47 2.86 -15.58
N THR A 171 1.37 1.81 -14.77
CA THR A 171 0.81 0.50 -15.15
C THR A 171 -0.37 0.13 -14.25
N ILE A 172 -1.18 -0.83 -14.69
CA ILE A 172 -2.26 -1.41 -13.89
C ILE A 172 -1.76 -2.70 -13.25
N GLU A 173 -1.74 -2.72 -11.91
CA GLU A 173 -1.31 -3.86 -11.13
C GLU A 173 -2.51 -4.78 -10.82
N LEU A 174 -2.50 -5.98 -11.39
CA LEU A 174 -3.50 -7.04 -11.19
C LEU A 174 -2.91 -8.29 -10.52
N ILE A 175 -1.65 -8.32 -10.09
CA ILE A 175 -1.16 -9.46 -9.31
C ILE A 175 -1.94 -9.56 -7.99
N ALA A 176 -2.68 -10.65 -7.81
CA ALA A 176 -3.60 -10.83 -6.67
C ALA A 176 -2.94 -10.82 -5.28
N SER A 177 -1.62 -11.00 -5.21
CA SER A 177 -0.84 -10.93 -3.97
C SER A 177 -0.19 -9.57 -3.72
N GLU A 178 -0.33 -8.61 -4.64
CA GLU A 178 0.23 -7.28 -4.50
C GLU A 178 -0.80 -6.26 -4.04
N ASN A 179 -0.29 -5.21 -3.41
CA ASN A 179 -1.03 -4.04 -2.96
C ASN A 179 -0.05 -2.90 -2.67
N PHE A 180 -0.55 -1.69 -2.49
CA PHE A 180 0.26 -0.52 -2.20
C PHE A 180 0.16 -0.14 -0.73
N ALA A 181 1.27 -0.24 0.00
CA ALA A 181 1.34 0.20 1.39
C ALA A 181 1.19 1.73 1.49
N SER A 182 0.59 2.22 2.57
CA SER A 182 0.47 3.66 2.79
C SER A 182 1.84 4.32 3.00
N ARG A 183 1.94 5.63 2.73
CA ARG A 183 3.14 6.41 3.07
C ARG A 183 3.49 6.34 4.56
N ASN A 184 2.50 6.16 5.44
CA ASN A 184 2.72 5.99 6.86
C ASN A 184 3.37 4.63 7.17
N VAL A 185 2.88 3.54 6.57
CA VAL A 185 3.48 2.21 6.71
C VAL A 185 4.94 2.22 6.24
N MET A 186 5.21 2.78 5.05
CA MET A 186 6.57 2.88 4.51
C MET A 186 7.50 3.73 5.41
N ARG A 187 7.00 4.83 5.97
CA ARG A 187 7.75 5.68 6.89
C ARG A 187 8.22 4.92 8.13
N TYR A 188 7.37 4.08 8.74
CA TYR A 188 7.77 3.30 9.92
C TYR A 188 8.70 2.14 9.55
N GLN A 189 8.52 1.55 8.36
CA GLN A 189 9.39 0.49 7.86
C GLN A 189 10.82 0.98 7.62
N GLY A 190 11.00 2.22 7.13
CA GLY A 190 12.32 2.85 6.94
C GLY A 190 12.83 3.65 8.14
N SER A 191 12.46 3.28 9.37
CA SER A 191 12.76 4.07 10.58
C SER A 191 13.96 3.55 11.39
N VAL A 192 14.39 4.35 12.37
CA VAL A 192 15.47 4.03 13.33
C VAL A 192 15.24 2.75 14.13
N LEU A 193 14.01 2.23 14.16
CA LEU A 193 13.70 0.95 14.79
C LEU A 193 14.42 -0.24 14.13
N THR A 194 14.96 -0.06 12.93
CA THR A 194 15.81 -1.06 12.28
C THR A 194 17.09 -1.37 13.07
N ASN A 195 17.57 -0.41 13.85
CA ASN A 195 18.82 -0.56 14.61
C ASN A 195 18.65 -1.37 15.90
N LYS A 196 17.41 -1.60 16.36
CA LYS A 196 17.18 -2.17 17.69
C LYS A 196 17.04 -3.69 17.64
N TYR A 197 17.99 -4.37 18.28
CA TYR A 197 17.94 -5.81 18.55
C TYR A 197 17.14 -6.09 19.83
N ALA A 198 16.05 -6.87 19.76
CA ALA A 198 15.07 -7.03 20.83
C ALA A 198 14.57 -8.49 21.02
N GLU A 199 15.48 -9.46 21.11
CA GLU A 199 15.13 -10.87 21.33
C GLU A 199 14.29 -11.10 22.58
N GLY A 200 13.35 -12.06 22.49
CA GLY A 200 12.29 -12.29 23.47
C GLY A 200 10.99 -11.58 23.10
N TYR A 201 10.16 -11.35 24.11
CA TYR A 201 8.83 -10.72 23.97
C TYR A 201 8.72 -9.49 24.89
N PRO A 202 7.75 -8.58 24.67
CA PRO A 202 7.59 -7.40 25.50
C PRO A 202 7.61 -7.71 27.00
N GLY A 203 8.41 -6.96 27.77
CA GLY A 203 8.63 -7.19 29.20
C GLY A 203 9.50 -8.40 29.57
N LYS A 204 9.88 -9.26 28.62
CA LYS A 204 10.74 -10.43 28.81
C LYS A 204 11.78 -10.52 27.69
N ARG A 205 12.67 -9.52 27.65
CA ARG A 205 13.73 -9.39 26.63
C ARG A 205 15.05 -9.93 27.13
N TYR A 206 15.88 -10.42 26.20
CA TYR A 206 17.25 -10.86 26.46
C TYR A 206 18.24 -9.68 26.50
N TYR A 207 17.85 -8.52 25.96
CA TYR A 207 18.68 -7.32 25.88
C TYR A 207 17.97 -6.11 26.52
N GLY A 208 18.76 -5.20 27.11
CA GLY A 208 18.28 -3.94 27.67
C GLY A 208 17.94 -2.88 26.60
N GLY A 209 17.32 -1.78 27.02
CA GLY A 209 16.98 -0.64 26.14
C GLY A 209 15.84 -0.95 25.16
N CYS A 210 14.88 -1.78 25.55
CA CYS A 210 13.73 -2.19 24.73
C CYS A 210 12.44 -1.41 25.03
N GLU A 211 12.48 -0.39 25.91
CA GLU A 211 11.32 0.37 26.38
C GLU A 211 10.39 0.82 25.24
N PHE A 212 10.93 1.45 24.20
CA PHE A 212 10.12 2.00 23.10
C PHE A 212 9.75 0.99 22.01
N VAL A 213 10.56 -0.07 21.83
CA VAL A 213 10.22 -1.14 20.89
C VAL A 213 9.14 -2.06 21.46
N ASP A 214 9.09 -2.24 22.78
CA ASP A 214 8.00 -2.94 23.46
C ASP A 214 6.67 -2.21 23.26
N VAL A 215 6.65 -0.87 23.29
CA VAL A 215 5.45 -0.08 22.94
C VAL A 215 4.99 -0.38 21.51
N ALA A 216 5.91 -0.39 20.53
CA ALA A 216 5.56 -0.66 19.14
C ALA A 216 5.02 -2.08 18.93
N GLU A 217 5.61 -3.08 19.60
CA GLU A 217 5.18 -4.47 19.52
C GLU A 217 3.83 -4.71 20.22
N ASN A 218 3.63 -4.15 21.42
CA ASN A 218 2.34 -4.21 22.12
C ASN A 218 1.23 -3.55 21.29
N LEU A 219 1.49 -2.38 20.69
CA LEU A 219 0.52 -1.75 19.78
C LEU A 219 0.18 -2.63 18.58
N ALA A 220 1.13 -3.38 18.02
CA ALA A 220 0.86 -4.31 16.94
C ALA A 220 0.00 -5.49 17.42
N ILE A 221 0.32 -6.07 18.58
CA ILE A 221 -0.41 -7.19 19.18
C ILE A 221 -1.85 -6.79 19.50
N ASP A 222 -2.04 -5.69 20.23
CA ASP A 222 -3.36 -5.24 20.69
C ASP A 222 -4.28 -4.92 19.51
N ARG A 223 -3.76 -4.19 18.51
CA ARG A 223 -4.52 -3.85 17.30
C ARG A 223 -4.87 -5.10 16.49
N LEU A 224 -3.96 -6.08 16.42
CA LEU A 224 -4.22 -7.32 15.69
C LEU A 224 -5.28 -8.18 16.38
N LYS A 225 -5.22 -8.28 17.72
CA LYS A 225 -6.25 -8.93 18.54
C LYS A 225 -7.60 -8.26 18.36
N GLN A 226 -7.64 -6.92 18.40
CA GLN A 226 -8.86 -6.16 18.15
C GLN A 226 -9.41 -6.40 16.73
N LEU A 227 -8.54 -6.43 15.73
CA LEU A 227 -8.93 -6.55 14.32
C LEU A 227 -9.61 -7.89 14.01
N PHE A 228 -9.10 -8.99 14.57
CA PHE A 228 -9.63 -10.33 14.31
C PHE A 228 -10.48 -10.90 15.44
N GLY A 229 -10.55 -10.22 16.59
CA GLY A 229 -11.29 -10.70 17.76
C GLY A 229 -10.71 -11.99 18.36
N CYS A 230 -9.38 -12.13 18.35
CA CYS A 230 -8.68 -13.32 18.85
C CYS A 230 -8.12 -13.15 20.27
N ALA A 231 -7.97 -14.26 21.00
CA ALA A 231 -7.42 -14.24 22.36
C ALA A 231 -5.90 -14.00 22.40
N TRP A 232 -5.15 -14.54 21.43
CA TRP A 232 -3.69 -14.46 21.37
C TRP A 232 -3.21 -14.10 19.96
N ALA A 233 -2.09 -13.38 19.88
CA ALA A 233 -1.47 -12.96 18.63
C ALA A 233 0.06 -12.84 18.74
N ASN A 234 0.76 -13.26 17.69
CA ASN A 234 2.19 -13.06 17.51
C ASN A 234 2.48 -12.32 16.19
N VAL A 235 3.24 -11.23 16.30
CA VAL A 235 3.54 -10.29 15.21
C VAL A 235 4.99 -10.35 14.74
N GLN A 236 5.81 -11.25 15.27
CA GLN A 236 7.22 -11.35 14.95
C GLN A 236 7.59 -12.14 13.68
N PRO A 237 6.74 -13.00 13.06
CA PRO A 237 7.15 -13.68 11.83
C PRO A 237 7.55 -12.72 10.72
N ASN A 238 8.70 -12.95 10.10
CA ASN A 238 9.23 -12.09 9.05
C ASN A 238 8.46 -12.25 7.73
N SER A 239 7.73 -13.36 7.55
CA SER A 239 6.88 -13.62 6.39
C SER A 239 5.77 -14.61 6.72
N GLY A 240 4.79 -14.77 5.81
CA GLY A 240 3.74 -15.80 5.95
C GLY A 240 4.30 -17.23 5.93
N SER A 241 5.36 -17.48 5.15
CA SER A 241 6.02 -18.78 5.16
C SER A 241 6.61 -19.12 6.51
N GLN A 242 7.27 -18.16 7.17
CA GLN A 242 7.79 -18.35 8.53
C GLN A 242 6.70 -18.46 9.58
N ALA A 243 5.55 -17.80 9.38
CA ALA A 243 4.39 -18.01 10.23
C ALA A 243 3.91 -19.47 10.18
N ASN A 244 3.76 -20.04 8.97
CA ASN A 244 3.42 -21.46 8.81
C ASN A 244 4.49 -22.39 9.41
N GLN A 245 5.77 -22.10 9.18
CA GLN A 245 6.87 -22.89 9.74
C GLN A 245 6.89 -22.89 11.27
N ALA A 246 6.61 -21.77 11.92
CA ALA A 246 6.52 -21.71 13.38
C ALA A 246 5.36 -22.55 13.92
N VAL A 247 4.20 -22.56 13.25
CA VAL A 247 3.08 -23.44 13.62
C VAL A 247 3.46 -24.91 13.44
N PHE A 248 4.13 -25.27 12.34
CA PHE A 248 4.59 -26.63 12.12
C PHE A 248 5.62 -27.06 13.19
N LEU A 249 6.59 -26.21 13.50
CA LEU A 249 7.61 -26.47 14.52
C LEU A 249 6.99 -26.63 15.92
N ALA A 250 5.93 -25.86 16.23
CA ALA A 250 5.24 -25.94 17.51
C ALA A 250 4.40 -27.21 17.67
N LEU A 251 3.75 -27.68 16.59
CA LEU A 251 2.66 -28.66 16.68
C LEU A 251 2.95 -30.01 16.02
N LEU A 252 3.99 -30.10 15.18
CA LEU A 252 4.31 -31.27 14.37
C LEU A 252 5.75 -31.73 14.60
N LYS A 253 6.02 -32.98 14.19
CA LYS A 253 7.35 -33.57 14.08
C LYS A 253 7.61 -33.98 12.63
N PRO A 254 8.88 -33.98 12.16
CA PRO A 254 9.22 -34.58 10.87
C PRO A 254 8.66 -36.00 10.76
N GLY A 255 8.07 -36.32 9.60
CA GLY A 255 7.36 -37.58 9.35
C GLY A 255 5.86 -37.54 9.64
N ASP A 256 5.36 -36.58 10.43
CA ASP A 256 3.91 -36.43 10.63
C ASP A 256 3.20 -36.17 9.30
N THR A 257 1.95 -36.63 9.18
CA THR A 257 1.13 -36.40 7.99
C THR A 257 0.44 -35.05 8.04
N ILE A 258 0.50 -34.30 6.93
CA ILE A 258 -0.28 -33.08 6.73
C ILE A 258 -1.20 -33.25 5.51
N LEU A 259 -2.38 -32.63 5.56
CA LEU A 259 -3.34 -32.58 4.46
C LEU A 259 -3.57 -31.13 4.06
N GLY A 260 -3.14 -30.73 2.86
CA GLY A 260 -3.27 -29.36 2.35
C GLY A 260 -3.75 -29.31 0.91
N MET A 261 -4.22 -28.15 0.46
CA MET A 261 -4.67 -27.98 -0.93
C MET A 261 -3.50 -28.18 -1.91
N SER A 262 -3.71 -28.92 -2.99
CA SER A 262 -2.68 -29.11 -4.02
C SER A 262 -2.34 -27.77 -4.71
N LEU A 263 -1.09 -27.61 -5.16
CA LEU A 263 -0.68 -26.42 -5.92
C LEU A 263 -1.50 -26.24 -7.19
N SER A 264 -1.80 -27.34 -7.90
CA SER A 264 -2.59 -27.32 -9.14
C SER A 264 -4.05 -26.92 -8.89
N ALA A 265 -4.58 -27.14 -7.70
CA ALA A 265 -5.92 -26.68 -7.32
C ALA A 265 -5.94 -25.26 -6.73
N GLY A 266 -4.77 -24.62 -6.56
CA GLY A 266 -4.65 -23.26 -6.04
C GLY A 266 -4.10 -23.14 -4.61
N GLY A 267 -3.55 -24.22 -4.05
CA GLY A 267 -2.82 -24.22 -2.77
C GLY A 267 -1.54 -23.40 -2.79
N HIS A 268 -0.87 -23.29 -1.64
CA HIS A 268 0.42 -22.59 -1.50
C HIS A 268 1.59 -23.57 -1.32
N LEU A 269 2.80 -23.12 -1.65
CA LEU A 269 4.03 -23.93 -1.51
C LEU A 269 4.21 -24.49 -0.09
N THR A 270 3.81 -23.74 0.93
CA THR A 270 3.98 -24.13 2.34
C THR A 270 2.92 -25.12 2.83
N HIS A 271 2.01 -25.57 1.96
CA HIS A 271 0.93 -26.51 2.31
C HIS A 271 1.29 -27.95 1.90
N GLY A 272 2.58 -28.30 1.92
CA GLY A 272 3.08 -29.63 1.61
C GLY A 272 3.68 -29.82 0.22
N ALA A 273 3.94 -28.75 -0.54
CA ALA A 273 4.56 -28.90 -1.86
C ALA A 273 5.99 -29.44 -1.76
N GLY A 274 6.33 -30.44 -2.58
CA GLY A 274 7.62 -31.16 -2.52
C GLY A 274 8.89 -30.29 -2.43
N PRO A 275 9.02 -29.16 -3.15
CA PRO A 275 10.21 -28.29 -3.02
C PRO A 275 10.32 -27.55 -1.68
N ASN A 276 9.20 -27.32 -0.99
CA ASN A 276 9.14 -26.57 0.26
C ASN A 276 9.53 -27.45 1.46
N GLN A 277 9.95 -26.84 2.57
CA GLN A 277 10.22 -27.56 3.83
C GLN A 277 9.04 -28.47 4.25
N SER A 278 7.80 -27.98 4.12
CA SER A 278 6.61 -28.77 4.46
C SER A 278 6.52 -30.07 3.65
N GLY A 279 6.78 -30.04 2.34
CA GLY A 279 6.81 -31.23 1.51
C GLY A 279 8.04 -32.12 1.70
N LYS A 280 9.16 -31.56 2.19
CA LYS A 280 10.38 -32.31 2.50
C LYS A 280 10.33 -33.03 3.84
N TYR A 281 9.71 -32.42 4.85
CA TYR A 281 9.78 -32.88 6.24
C TYR A 281 8.57 -33.70 6.66
N PHE A 282 7.41 -33.45 6.06
CA PHE A 282 6.15 -34.10 6.43
C PHE A 282 5.69 -35.05 5.32
N ASN A 283 4.93 -36.07 5.70
CA ASN A 283 4.20 -36.88 4.74
C ASN A 283 3.00 -36.07 4.21
N SER A 284 3.18 -35.43 3.05
CA SER A 284 2.22 -34.48 2.49
C SER A 284 1.17 -35.19 1.63
N VAL A 285 -0.08 -35.07 2.03
CA VAL A 285 -1.25 -35.51 1.27
C VAL A 285 -1.98 -34.27 0.76
N HIS A 286 -2.56 -34.35 -0.43
CA HIS A 286 -3.21 -33.22 -1.06
C HIS A 286 -4.67 -33.49 -1.42
N TYR A 287 -5.53 -32.50 -1.16
CA TYR A 287 -6.90 -32.44 -1.69
C TYR A 287 -6.99 -31.40 -2.82
N GLY A 288 -8.01 -31.53 -3.66
CA GLY A 288 -8.24 -30.69 -4.82
C GLY A 288 -9.61 -30.01 -4.83
N VAL A 289 -10.07 -29.77 -6.06
CA VAL A 289 -11.37 -29.16 -6.36
C VAL A 289 -12.15 -30.08 -7.30
N LYS A 290 -13.48 -29.97 -7.31
CA LYS A 290 -14.33 -30.69 -8.25
C LYS A 290 -14.15 -30.10 -9.65
N LYS A 291 -14.17 -30.97 -10.66
CA LYS A 291 -13.93 -30.59 -12.07
C LYS A 291 -15.08 -29.81 -12.69
N ASP A 292 -16.29 -30.02 -12.20
CA ASP A 292 -17.52 -29.40 -12.70
C ASP A 292 -17.67 -27.93 -12.30
N ASP A 293 -17.28 -27.55 -11.07
CA ASP A 293 -17.49 -26.20 -10.57
C ASP A 293 -16.24 -25.49 -10.00
N GLY A 294 -15.09 -26.18 -10.00
CA GLY A 294 -13.83 -25.63 -9.52
C GLY A 294 -13.81 -25.32 -8.02
N LYS A 295 -14.75 -25.85 -7.23
CA LYS A 295 -14.80 -25.65 -5.77
C LYS A 295 -14.14 -26.81 -5.02
N ILE A 296 -13.67 -26.56 -3.79
CA ILE A 296 -13.02 -27.58 -2.95
C ILE A 296 -13.90 -28.82 -2.87
N ASP A 297 -13.30 -29.98 -3.12
CA ASP A 297 -13.99 -31.26 -2.94
C ASP A 297 -13.93 -31.68 -1.46
N TYR A 298 -14.92 -31.25 -0.69
CA TYR A 298 -14.97 -31.59 0.75
C TYR A 298 -15.19 -33.09 1.00
N ASP A 299 -15.75 -33.83 0.05
CA ASP A 299 -15.89 -35.28 0.16
C ASP A 299 -14.52 -35.94 0.04
N GLU A 300 -13.69 -35.46 -0.88
CA GLU A 300 -12.27 -35.85 -1.00
C GLU A 300 -11.49 -35.48 0.27
N VAL A 301 -11.64 -34.25 0.78
CA VAL A 301 -11.00 -33.82 2.04
C VAL A 301 -11.32 -34.80 3.17
N ARG A 302 -12.60 -35.15 3.35
CA ARG A 302 -13.05 -36.08 4.39
C ARG A 302 -12.53 -37.50 4.16
N LEU A 303 -12.56 -37.99 2.92
CA LEU A 303 -12.06 -39.31 2.56
C LEU A 303 -10.56 -39.44 2.85
N LEU A 304 -9.76 -38.48 2.39
CA LEU A 304 -8.31 -38.45 2.61
C LEU A 304 -7.99 -38.31 4.09
N SER A 305 -8.73 -37.49 4.83
CA SER A 305 -8.55 -37.34 6.27
C SER A 305 -8.74 -38.67 7.00
N LYS A 306 -9.81 -39.42 6.69
CA LYS A 306 -10.07 -40.74 7.32
C LYS A 306 -9.02 -41.78 6.94
N LYS A 307 -8.57 -41.76 5.68
CA LYS A 307 -7.58 -42.72 5.15
C LYS A 307 -6.19 -42.49 5.74
N TYR A 308 -5.72 -41.25 5.78
CA TYR A 308 -4.34 -40.92 6.12
C TYR A 308 -4.16 -40.41 7.55
N LYS A 309 -5.25 -40.09 8.25
CA LYS A 309 -5.26 -39.59 9.65
C LYS A 309 -4.22 -38.49 9.87
N PRO A 310 -4.29 -37.37 9.12
CA PRO A 310 -3.29 -36.31 9.21
C PRO A 310 -3.22 -35.75 10.62
N LYS A 311 -2.03 -35.34 11.07
CA LYS A 311 -1.86 -34.61 12.32
C LYS A 311 -2.38 -33.17 12.20
N MET A 312 -2.36 -32.63 10.97
CA MET A 312 -2.85 -31.28 10.67
C MET A 312 -3.53 -31.24 9.30
N ILE A 313 -4.69 -30.59 9.25
CA ILE A 313 -5.39 -30.20 8.03
C ILE A 313 -5.18 -28.70 7.84
N ILE A 314 -4.77 -28.30 6.63
CA ILE A 314 -4.48 -26.92 6.26
C ILE A 314 -5.56 -26.43 5.31
N ALA A 315 -6.32 -25.41 5.74
CA ALA A 315 -7.32 -24.75 4.92
C ALA A 315 -6.85 -23.33 4.54
N GLY A 316 -6.54 -23.13 3.27
CA GLY A 316 -6.04 -21.86 2.76
C GLY A 316 -5.55 -22.01 1.32
N ALA A 317 -5.52 -20.91 0.58
CA ALA A 317 -5.22 -20.96 -0.84
C ALA A 317 -4.56 -19.67 -1.35
N SER A 318 -3.80 -19.81 -2.43
CA SER A 318 -3.21 -18.70 -3.19
C SER A 318 -4.01 -18.36 -4.45
N ALA A 319 -4.67 -19.33 -5.07
CA ALA A 319 -5.40 -19.15 -6.33
C ALA A 319 -6.78 -19.85 -6.28
N TYR A 320 -7.59 -19.49 -5.29
CA TYR A 320 -8.95 -19.99 -5.13
C TYR A 320 -9.93 -18.83 -4.89
N SER A 321 -10.90 -18.67 -5.79
CA SER A 321 -11.79 -17.50 -5.84
C SER A 321 -13.09 -17.66 -5.06
N SER A 322 -13.42 -18.88 -4.61
CA SER A 322 -14.66 -19.19 -3.90
C SER A 322 -14.53 -19.11 -2.37
N LYS A 323 -15.66 -19.21 -1.66
CA LYS A 323 -15.68 -19.27 -0.19
C LYS A 323 -15.16 -20.63 0.30
N ILE A 324 -14.31 -20.59 1.32
CA ILE A 324 -13.88 -21.79 2.05
C ILE A 324 -14.83 -22.01 3.23
N ASP A 325 -15.34 -23.23 3.38
CA ASP A 325 -16.18 -23.62 4.51
C ASP A 325 -15.30 -24.07 5.69
N PHE A 326 -14.89 -23.10 6.49
CA PHE A 326 -14.05 -23.35 7.67
C PHE A 326 -14.75 -24.19 8.75
N LYS A 327 -16.08 -24.14 8.81
CA LYS A 327 -16.85 -24.98 9.75
C LYS A 327 -16.77 -26.44 9.35
N LEU A 328 -16.96 -26.75 8.07
CA LEU A 328 -16.83 -28.11 7.56
C LEU A 328 -15.40 -28.64 7.71
N PHE A 329 -14.38 -27.81 7.49
CA PHE A 329 -12.99 -28.17 7.80
C PHE A 329 -12.76 -28.49 9.28
N ARG A 330 -13.46 -27.81 10.21
CA ARG A 330 -13.41 -28.15 11.64
C ARG A 330 -14.07 -29.50 11.92
N GLU A 331 -15.22 -29.77 11.31
CA GLU A 331 -15.96 -31.04 11.47
C GLU A 331 -15.11 -32.24 11.02
N ILE A 332 -14.76 -32.30 9.74
CA ILE A 332 -13.36 -32.41 9.30
C ILE A 332 -12.32 -32.97 10.29
N ALA A 333 -11.54 -32.02 10.81
CA ALA A 333 -10.46 -32.22 11.75
C ALA A 333 -10.89 -32.96 13.02
N ASN A 334 -12.10 -32.68 13.54
CA ASN A 334 -12.66 -33.39 14.70
C ASN A 334 -12.79 -34.89 14.48
N GLU A 335 -13.26 -35.32 13.30
CA GLU A 335 -13.49 -36.74 12.98
C GLU A 335 -12.21 -37.59 13.08
N VAL A 336 -11.03 -36.96 12.93
CA VAL A 336 -9.73 -37.65 12.88
C VAL A 336 -8.74 -37.17 13.95
N GLY A 337 -9.13 -36.22 14.81
CA GLY A 337 -8.28 -35.66 15.85
C GLY A 337 -7.10 -34.83 15.32
N ALA A 338 -7.26 -34.17 14.18
CA ALA A 338 -6.25 -33.30 13.58
C ALA A 338 -6.34 -31.86 14.12
N TYR A 339 -5.22 -31.14 14.07
CA TYR A 339 -5.25 -29.67 14.16
C TYR A 339 -5.78 -29.07 12.86
N LEU A 340 -6.54 -27.98 12.95
CA LEU A 340 -6.93 -27.15 11.83
C LEU A 340 -6.08 -25.87 11.80
N LEU A 341 -5.20 -25.78 10.81
CA LEU A 341 -4.47 -24.56 10.46
C LEU A 341 -5.20 -23.85 9.32
N VAL A 342 -5.59 -22.59 9.53
CA VAL A 342 -6.10 -21.74 8.45
C VAL A 342 -5.04 -20.74 8.01
N ASP A 343 -4.60 -20.83 6.75
CA ASP A 343 -3.74 -19.82 6.13
C ASP A 343 -4.62 -18.81 5.37
N MET A 344 -4.88 -17.66 6.00
CA MET A 344 -5.76 -16.63 5.47
C MET A 344 -5.02 -15.52 4.72
N ALA A 345 -3.77 -15.75 4.28
CA ALA A 345 -2.91 -14.72 3.72
C ALA A 345 -3.56 -13.85 2.64
N HIS A 346 -4.28 -14.46 1.70
CA HIS A 346 -4.99 -13.76 0.62
C HIS A 346 -6.29 -13.09 1.08
N TYR A 347 -6.96 -13.63 2.10
CA TYR A 347 -8.30 -13.20 2.52
C TYR A 347 -8.30 -12.27 3.73
N SER A 348 -7.15 -12.07 4.38
CA SER A 348 -7.03 -11.37 5.67
C SER A 348 -7.69 -9.99 5.75
N GLY A 349 -7.54 -9.13 4.73
CA GLY A 349 -8.23 -7.83 4.69
C GLY A 349 -9.75 -7.95 4.61
N LEU A 350 -10.22 -8.91 3.80
CA LEU A 350 -11.64 -9.19 3.62
C LEU A 350 -12.28 -9.80 4.88
N ILE A 351 -11.54 -10.69 5.56
CA ILE A 351 -11.95 -11.29 6.85
C ILE A 351 -12.01 -10.22 7.94
N ALA A 352 -10.98 -9.37 8.05
CA ALA A 352 -10.95 -8.24 8.98
C ALA A 352 -12.14 -7.28 8.76
N SER A 353 -12.59 -7.16 7.51
CA SER A 353 -13.72 -6.30 7.12
C SER A 353 -15.07 -7.02 7.11
N LYS A 354 -15.12 -8.30 7.53
CA LYS A 354 -16.34 -9.13 7.58
C LYS A 354 -17.05 -9.30 6.23
N VAL A 355 -16.31 -9.25 5.11
CA VAL A 355 -16.82 -9.51 3.75
C VAL A 355 -16.44 -10.90 3.20
N TYR A 356 -15.72 -11.70 3.99
CA TYR A 356 -15.37 -13.10 3.72
C TYR A 356 -15.60 -13.95 4.98
N PRO A 357 -15.86 -15.28 4.87
CA PRO A 357 -16.06 -16.15 6.04
C PRO A 357 -14.95 -16.01 7.10
N ASP A 358 -15.35 -15.99 8.37
CA ASP A 358 -14.46 -15.85 9.51
C ASP A 358 -13.94 -17.22 9.96
N PRO A 359 -12.63 -17.51 9.87
CA PRO A 359 -12.06 -18.79 10.30
C PRO A 359 -11.81 -18.87 11.81
N ILE A 360 -11.78 -17.75 12.52
CA ILE A 360 -11.30 -17.66 13.91
C ILE A 360 -12.12 -18.50 14.90
N PRO A 361 -13.45 -18.65 14.76
CA PRO A 361 -14.23 -19.55 15.61
C PRO A 361 -13.95 -21.05 15.40
N TYR A 362 -13.30 -21.43 14.29
CA TYR A 362 -13.18 -22.83 13.85
C TYR A 362 -11.75 -23.36 13.87
N ALA A 363 -10.78 -22.52 13.54
CA ALA A 363 -9.37 -22.90 13.44
C ALA A 363 -8.73 -23.03 14.83
N ASP A 364 -7.80 -23.99 14.97
CA ASP A 364 -6.93 -24.04 16.14
C ASP A 364 -5.89 -22.90 16.06
N VAL A 365 -5.38 -22.63 14.86
CA VAL A 365 -4.44 -21.54 14.57
C VAL A 365 -4.74 -20.93 13.21
N CYS A 366 -4.69 -19.60 13.11
CA CYS A 366 -4.68 -18.89 11.83
C CYS A 366 -3.34 -18.21 11.59
N THR A 367 -2.80 -18.36 10.38
CA THR A 367 -1.63 -17.65 9.90
C THR A 367 -2.01 -16.69 8.78
N SER A 368 -1.23 -15.63 8.59
CA SER A 368 -1.42 -14.72 7.46
C SER A 368 -0.14 -13.97 7.12
N THR A 369 -0.09 -13.44 5.90
CA THR A 369 0.77 -12.31 5.55
C THR A 369 0.13 -10.98 5.92
N THR A 370 0.94 -9.92 6.01
CA THR A 370 0.45 -8.55 6.30
C THR A 370 0.32 -7.63 5.09
N HIS A 371 0.86 -7.98 3.92
CA HIS A 371 1.01 -7.07 2.76
C HIS A 371 -0.08 -7.16 1.69
N LYS A 372 -0.82 -8.27 1.59
CA LYS A 372 -1.78 -8.54 0.51
C LYS A 372 -3.04 -7.65 0.67
N THR A 373 -4.20 -8.27 0.88
CA THR A 373 -5.46 -7.54 1.14
C THR A 373 -5.44 -6.75 2.45
N LEU A 374 -4.52 -7.08 3.37
CA LEU A 374 -4.31 -6.32 4.61
C LEU A 374 -3.46 -5.03 4.42
N ARG A 375 -2.84 -4.84 3.24
CA ARG A 375 -2.17 -3.59 2.80
C ARG A 375 -1.08 -3.05 3.73
N GLY A 376 -0.50 -3.90 4.57
CA GLY A 376 0.60 -3.57 5.45
C GLY A 376 1.98 -3.83 4.85
N PRO A 377 3.05 -3.83 5.66
CA PRO A 377 4.39 -4.15 5.20
C PRO A 377 4.51 -5.65 4.87
N ARG A 378 5.60 -6.06 4.20
CA ARG A 378 5.97 -7.48 4.12
C ARG A 378 6.20 -8.02 5.54
N GLY A 379 5.64 -9.19 5.84
CA GLY A 379 5.56 -9.72 7.19
C GLY A 379 4.57 -10.88 7.30
N GLY A 380 4.66 -11.63 8.39
CA GLY A 380 3.69 -12.65 8.79
C GLY A 380 3.10 -12.38 10.17
N ILE A 381 1.98 -13.02 10.46
CA ILE A 381 1.30 -13.02 11.76
C ILE A 381 0.75 -14.41 12.06
N ILE A 382 0.59 -14.70 13.35
CA ILE A 382 -0.09 -15.91 13.85
C ILE A 382 -1.08 -15.47 14.91
N ILE A 383 -2.31 -15.99 14.85
CA ILE A 383 -3.36 -15.69 15.82
C ILE A 383 -4.10 -16.98 16.21
N SER A 384 -4.64 -17.00 17.42
CA SER A 384 -5.41 -18.13 17.93
C SER A 384 -6.36 -17.68 19.04
N ASN A 385 -7.43 -18.46 19.25
CA ASN A 385 -8.26 -18.38 20.45
C ASN A 385 -7.77 -19.28 21.59
N ASN A 386 -6.72 -20.07 21.37
CA ASN A 386 -6.11 -20.94 22.36
C ASN A 386 -4.75 -20.37 22.80
N GLU A 387 -4.70 -19.79 24.00
CA GLU A 387 -3.48 -19.20 24.54
C GLU A 387 -2.38 -20.23 24.85
N ASP A 388 -2.74 -21.49 25.13
CA ASP A 388 -1.76 -22.54 25.40
C ASP A 388 -1.05 -22.98 24.12
N LEU A 389 -1.77 -23.06 22.99
CA LEU A 389 -1.13 -23.17 21.68
C LEU A 389 -0.28 -21.93 21.38
N GLY A 390 -0.78 -20.74 21.73
CA GLY A 390 -0.05 -19.49 21.61
C GLY A 390 1.34 -19.53 22.27
N LYS A 391 1.42 -19.99 23.53
CA LYS A 391 2.69 -20.14 24.26
C LYS A 391 3.67 -21.13 23.60
N LEU A 392 3.17 -22.20 22.98
CA LEU A 392 4.00 -23.13 22.22
C LEU A 392 4.53 -22.48 20.94
N ILE A 393 3.68 -21.71 20.27
CA ILE A 393 4.04 -21.00 19.04
C ILE A 393 5.03 -19.87 19.32
N ASP A 394 4.89 -19.12 20.41
CA ASP A 394 5.88 -18.13 20.84
C ASP A 394 7.27 -18.77 20.92
N LYS A 395 7.40 -19.92 21.61
CA LYS A 395 8.68 -20.66 21.70
C LYS A 395 9.20 -21.14 20.34
N ALA A 396 8.30 -21.51 19.43
CA ALA A 396 8.66 -21.93 18.08
C ALA A 396 9.12 -20.76 17.20
N VAL A 397 8.49 -19.58 17.32
CA VAL A 397 8.95 -18.36 16.64
C VAL A 397 10.32 -17.96 17.18
N PHE A 398 10.44 -17.82 18.50
CA PHE A 398 11.69 -17.51 19.18
C PHE A 398 11.80 -18.29 20.51
N PRO A 399 12.92 -18.99 20.78
CA PRO A 399 14.17 -19.04 20.00
C PRO A 399 14.18 -20.13 18.92
N GLY A 400 13.04 -20.77 18.62
CA GLY A 400 13.01 -21.94 17.74
C GLY A 400 13.43 -21.68 16.28
N LEU A 401 12.81 -20.71 15.62
CA LEU A 401 12.95 -20.48 14.17
C LEU A 401 13.69 -19.17 13.82
N GLN A 402 13.48 -18.12 14.60
CA GLN A 402 14.01 -16.77 14.36
C GLN A 402 14.89 -16.31 15.54
N GLY A 403 15.77 -15.33 15.28
CA GLY A 403 16.48 -14.56 16.31
C GLY A 403 15.79 -13.23 16.60
N GLY A 404 16.55 -12.13 16.63
CA GLY A 404 16.03 -10.76 16.86
C GLY A 404 14.85 -10.35 15.95
N PRO A 405 13.73 -9.85 16.51
CA PRO A 405 12.57 -9.42 15.72
C PRO A 405 12.87 -8.12 14.93
N LEU A 406 12.28 -8.01 13.73
CA LEU A 406 12.42 -6.82 12.89
C LEU A 406 11.50 -5.68 13.40
N MET A 407 11.97 -4.90 14.38
CA MET A 407 11.15 -3.90 15.07
C MET A 407 10.58 -2.81 14.18
N HIS A 408 11.30 -2.41 13.11
CA HIS A 408 10.79 -1.48 12.09
C HIS A 408 9.62 -2.07 11.29
N VAL A 409 9.65 -3.37 10.97
CA VAL A 409 8.54 -4.07 10.33
C VAL A 409 7.37 -4.21 11.29
N ILE A 410 7.61 -4.53 12.57
CA ILE A 410 6.56 -4.63 13.58
C ILE A 410 5.85 -3.29 13.79
N ALA A 411 6.59 -2.18 13.84
CA ALA A 411 6.00 -0.85 13.89
C ALA A 411 5.18 -0.52 12.64
N ALA A 412 5.66 -0.90 11.45
CA ALA A 412 4.91 -0.76 10.21
C ALA A 412 3.64 -1.63 10.19
N LYS A 413 3.67 -2.84 10.77
CA LYS A 413 2.49 -3.69 11.00
C LYS A 413 1.50 -2.98 11.94
N ALA A 414 1.98 -2.41 13.06
CA ALA A 414 1.12 -1.65 13.97
C ALA A 414 0.41 -0.49 13.27
N ALA A 415 1.11 0.23 12.39
CA ALA A 415 0.51 1.31 11.59
C ALA A 415 -0.56 0.77 10.63
N ALA A 416 -0.27 -0.31 9.89
CA ALA A 416 -1.22 -0.96 9.00
C ALA A 416 -2.47 -1.48 9.73
N PHE A 417 -2.31 -2.08 10.92
CA PHE A 417 -3.45 -2.54 11.70
C PHE A 417 -4.32 -1.40 12.22
N LYS A 418 -3.70 -0.25 12.54
CA LYS A 418 -4.47 0.96 12.88
C LYS A 418 -5.31 1.44 11.70
N GLU A 419 -4.75 1.42 10.49
CA GLU A 419 -5.50 1.73 9.27
C GLU A 419 -6.60 0.70 9.03
N ALA A 420 -6.31 -0.58 9.24
CA ALA A 420 -7.26 -1.68 9.04
C ALA A 420 -8.45 -1.67 10.02
N LEU A 421 -8.30 -1.05 11.20
CA LEU A 421 -9.36 -0.87 12.18
C LEU A 421 -10.37 0.23 11.79
N SER A 422 -10.06 1.05 10.78
CA SER A 422 -10.94 2.15 10.34
C SER A 422 -12.14 1.68 9.50
N ASP A 423 -13.20 2.49 9.47
CA ASP A 423 -14.35 2.23 8.60
C ASP A 423 -14.01 2.38 7.11
N ASP A 424 -13.09 3.28 6.76
CA ASP A 424 -12.57 3.42 5.39
C ASP A 424 -11.96 2.11 4.88
N PHE A 425 -11.28 1.35 5.75
CA PHE A 425 -10.72 0.05 5.36
C PHE A 425 -11.79 -1.01 5.13
N LYS A 426 -12.90 -0.97 5.88
CA LYS A 426 -14.05 -1.85 5.64
C LYS A 426 -14.69 -1.54 4.29
N GLU A 427 -14.85 -0.25 3.99
CA GLU A 427 -15.42 0.18 2.71
C GLU A 427 -14.50 -0.18 1.53
N TYR A 428 -13.19 0.00 1.69
CA TYR A 428 -12.18 -0.46 0.74
C TYR A 428 -12.30 -1.96 0.40
N ASN A 429 -12.48 -2.84 1.40
CA ASN A 429 -12.60 -4.28 1.13
C ASN A 429 -13.95 -4.68 0.53
N LYS A 430 -15.04 -3.97 0.86
CA LYS A 430 -16.32 -4.12 0.13
C LYS A 430 -16.15 -3.75 -1.34
N GLN A 431 -15.56 -2.59 -1.61
CA GLN A 431 -15.27 -2.14 -2.97
C GLN A 431 -14.34 -3.12 -3.70
N THR A 432 -13.35 -3.70 -3.02
CA THR A 432 -12.45 -4.70 -3.59
C THR A 432 -13.23 -5.93 -4.11
N LEU A 433 -14.23 -6.40 -3.35
CA LEU A 433 -15.11 -7.50 -3.77
C LEU A 433 -16.05 -7.09 -4.91
N LEU A 434 -16.63 -5.88 -4.87
CA LEU A 434 -17.49 -5.36 -5.95
C LEU A 434 -16.70 -5.25 -7.26
N ASN A 435 -15.47 -4.74 -7.19
CA ASN A 435 -14.55 -4.64 -8.30
C ASN A 435 -14.19 -6.01 -8.89
N ALA A 436 -13.96 -7.02 -8.03
CA ALA A 436 -13.68 -8.38 -8.48
C ALA A 436 -14.86 -8.99 -9.23
N LYS A 437 -16.10 -8.74 -8.77
CA LYS A 437 -17.32 -9.14 -9.49
C LYS A 437 -17.49 -8.38 -10.82
N ALA A 438 -17.16 -7.09 -10.84
CA ALA A 438 -17.29 -6.26 -12.05
C ALA A 438 -16.37 -6.74 -13.18
N ILE A 439 -15.08 -6.98 -12.89
CA ILE A 439 -14.16 -7.54 -13.89
C ILE A 439 -14.48 -8.99 -14.25
N CYS A 440 -14.99 -9.79 -13.30
CA CYS A 440 -15.48 -11.14 -13.58
C CYS A 440 -16.60 -11.13 -14.62
N SER A 441 -17.61 -10.26 -14.45
CA SER A 441 -18.71 -10.10 -15.41
C SER A 441 -18.19 -9.66 -16.78
N SER A 442 -17.35 -8.62 -16.82
CA SER A 442 -16.79 -8.12 -18.09
C SER A 442 -15.99 -9.17 -18.83
N LEU A 443 -15.18 -9.98 -18.14
CA LEU A 443 -14.42 -11.07 -18.77
C LEU A 443 -15.36 -12.15 -19.32
N LYS A 444 -16.42 -12.51 -18.60
CA LYS A 444 -17.44 -13.46 -19.09
C LYS A 444 -18.17 -12.94 -20.32
N ASP A 445 -18.53 -11.65 -20.33
CA ASP A 445 -19.14 -10.98 -21.50
C ASP A 445 -18.21 -11.01 -22.72
N ASN A 446 -16.89 -11.04 -22.49
CA ASN A 446 -15.85 -11.19 -23.52
C ASN A 446 -15.42 -12.65 -23.77
N ASN A 447 -16.27 -13.62 -23.38
CA ASN A 447 -16.08 -15.06 -23.60
C ASN A 447 -14.79 -15.63 -22.98
N PHE A 448 -14.40 -15.16 -21.78
CA PHE A 448 -13.38 -15.81 -20.96
C PHE A 448 -14.01 -16.79 -19.97
N GLU A 449 -13.31 -17.89 -19.69
CA GLU A 449 -13.72 -18.87 -18.69
C GLU A 449 -13.09 -18.57 -17.34
N VAL A 450 -13.93 -18.36 -16.32
CA VAL A 450 -13.50 -18.23 -14.92
C VAL A 450 -13.64 -19.60 -14.27
N VAL A 451 -12.57 -20.13 -13.69
CA VAL A 451 -12.50 -21.53 -13.20
C VAL A 451 -13.64 -21.88 -12.23
N SER A 452 -14.01 -20.97 -11.33
CA SER A 452 -15.13 -21.18 -10.39
C SER A 452 -16.46 -20.56 -10.85
N GLY A 453 -16.54 -20.10 -12.10
CA GLY A 453 -17.69 -19.40 -12.70
C GLY A 453 -17.94 -17.97 -12.19
N GLU A 454 -17.69 -17.70 -10.91
CA GLU A 454 -17.85 -16.43 -10.22
C GLU A 454 -16.70 -16.21 -9.21
N THR A 455 -16.66 -15.06 -8.52
CA THR A 455 -15.75 -14.82 -7.39
C THR A 455 -16.47 -14.36 -6.13
N SER A 456 -15.95 -14.84 -4.99
CA SER A 456 -16.37 -14.45 -3.64
C SER A 456 -15.25 -13.76 -2.85
N CYS A 457 -14.14 -13.40 -3.50
CA CYS A 457 -13.01 -12.71 -2.88
C CYS A 457 -12.41 -11.67 -3.84
N HIS A 458 -11.15 -11.27 -3.63
CA HIS A 458 -10.49 -10.21 -4.39
C HIS A 458 -9.79 -10.68 -5.67
N MET A 459 -9.93 -11.94 -6.07
CA MET A 459 -9.17 -12.52 -7.17
C MET A 459 -10.00 -13.48 -8.04
N LEU A 460 -9.46 -13.74 -9.22
CA LEU A 460 -10.01 -14.62 -10.25
C LEU A 460 -8.90 -15.50 -10.80
N LEU A 461 -9.26 -16.74 -11.15
CA LEU A 461 -8.44 -17.63 -11.95
C LEU A 461 -9.15 -17.83 -13.29
N ILE A 462 -8.46 -17.44 -14.37
CA ILE A 462 -9.01 -17.41 -15.72
C ILE A 462 -8.36 -18.53 -16.53
N ASP A 463 -9.17 -19.39 -17.12
CA ASP A 463 -8.75 -20.38 -18.11
C ASP A 463 -8.70 -19.72 -19.49
N LEU A 464 -7.57 -19.84 -20.18
CA LEU A 464 -7.34 -19.29 -21.52
C LEU A 464 -7.39 -20.37 -22.61
N SER A 465 -7.76 -21.60 -22.26
CA SER A 465 -7.84 -22.72 -23.20
C SER A 465 -8.84 -22.45 -24.32
N ASN A 466 -9.99 -21.86 -24.02
CA ASN A 466 -10.98 -21.46 -25.02
C ASN A 466 -10.53 -20.29 -25.92
N LYS A 467 -9.55 -19.50 -25.44
CA LYS A 467 -8.86 -18.47 -26.22
C LYS A 467 -7.67 -19.02 -27.00
N GLU A 468 -7.29 -20.29 -26.80
CA GLU A 468 -6.12 -20.94 -27.42
C GLU A 468 -4.78 -20.23 -27.10
N VAL A 469 -4.72 -19.56 -25.94
CA VAL A 469 -3.54 -18.80 -25.49
C VAL A 469 -2.93 -19.49 -24.27
N THR A 470 -1.60 -19.45 -24.13
CA THR A 470 -0.92 -19.93 -22.92
C THR A 470 -0.84 -18.82 -21.88
N GLY A 471 -0.83 -19.16 -20.59
CA GLY A 471 -0.63 -18.19 -19.52
C GLY A 471 0.65 -17.38 -19.69
N LYS A 472 1.74 -18.02 -20.15
CA LYS A 472 3.01 -17.34 -20.45
C LYS A 472 2.90 -16.28 -21.55
N LEU A 473 2.18 -16.56 -22.64
CA LEU A 473 2.00 -15.59 -23.71
C LEU A 473 1.08 -14.44 -23.27
N ALA A 474 -0.01 -14.77 -22.56
CA ALA A 474 -0.94 -13.79 -22.00
C ALA A 474 -0.25 -12.83 -21.01
N GLU A 475 0.49 -13.38 -20.04
CA GLU A 475 1.26 -12.60 -19.06
C GLU A 475 2.20 -11.61 -19.75
N LYS A 476 2.97 -12.06 -20.74
CA LYS A 476 3.90 -11.18 -21.46
C LYS A 476 3.17 -10.09 -22.25
N ALA A 477 2.14 -10.44 -23.02
CA ALA A 477 1.42 -9.50 -23.87
C ALA A 477 0.69 -8.43 -23.05
N LEU A 478 0.11 -8.82 -21.91
CA LEU A 478 -0.52 -7.89 -20.98
C LEU A 478 0.51 -6.95 -20.33
N ASP A 479 1.68 -7.46 -19.94
CA ASP A 479 2.74 -6.64 -19.36
C ASP A 479 3.31 -5.60 -20.36
N ASP A 480 3.53 -6.01 -21.61
CA ASP A 480 3.91 -5.09 -22.70
C ASP A 480 2.87 -3.95 -22.87
N ALA A 481 1.57 -4.28 -22.73
CA ALA A 481 0.46 -3.34 -22.78
C ALA A 481 0.23 -2.55 -21.47
N GLY A 482 1.06 -2.74 -20.44
CA GLY A 482 1.00 -2.02 -19.16
C GLY A 482 0.01 -2.59 -18.14
N ILE A 483 -0.43 -3.85 -18.30
CA ILE A 483 -1.30 -4.57 -17.38
C ILE A 483 -0.51 -5.73 -16.76
N THR A 484 -0.02 -5.55 -15.54
CA THR A 484 0.80 -6.54 -14.85
C THR A 484 -0.10 -7.58 -14.16
N CYS A 485 0.09 -8.85 -14.48
CA CYS A 485 -0.58 -9.99 -13.84
C CYS A 485 0.40 -11.18 -13.74
N ASN A 486 -0.08 -12.35 -13.31
CA ASN A 486 0.75 -13.55 -13.30
C ASN A 486 0.12 -14.71 -14.07
N LYS A 487 0.93 -15.44 -14.84
CA LYS A 487 0.54 -16.75 -15.37
C LYS A 487 0.27 -17.72 -14.21
N ASN A 488 -0.68 -18.62 -14.38
CA ASN A 488 -1.09 -19.52 -13.32
C ASN A 488 -1.60 -20.84 -13.90
N SER A 489 -1.18 -21.96 -13.29
CA SER A 489 -1.82 -23.24 -13.59
C SER A 489 -3.30 -23.21 -13.18
N ILE A 490 -4.13 -23.91 -13.93
CA ILE A 490 -5.53 -24.16 -13.57
C ILE A 490 -5.69 -25.57 -12.98
N PRO A 491 -6.80 -25.88 -12.28
CA PRO A 491 -7.11 -27.25 -11.93
C PRO A 491 -7.13 -28.14 -13.18
N PHE A 492 -6.51 -29.32 -13.08
CA PHE A 492 -6.41 -30.29 -14.20
C PHE A 492 -5.67 -29.77 -15.45
N ASP A 493 -4.77 -28.78 -15.28
CA ASP A 493 -3.95 -28.23 -16.37
C ASP A 493 -3.09 -29.31 -17.03
N ASN A 494 -3.10 -29.34 -18.37
CA ASN A 494 -2.27 -30.23 -19.17
C ASN A 494 -0.93 -29.59 -19.58
N LYS A 495 -0.71 -28.31 -19.27
CA LYS A 495 0.54 -27.58 -19.53
C LYS A 495 1.48 -27.60 -18.33
N SER A 496 2.77 -27.39 -18.59
CA SER A 496 3.78 -27.33 -17.54
C SER A 496 3.66 -26.06 -16.69
N PRO A 497 4.17 -26.05 -15.45
CA PRO A 497 4.20 -24.86 -14.60
C PRO A 497 4.95 -23.64 -15.20
N PHE A 498 5.78 -23.83 -16.22
CA PHE A 498 6.50 -22.75 -16.91
C PHE A 498 5.68 -22.08 -18.03
N VAL A 499 4.62 -22.75 -18.50
CA VAL A 499 3.78 -22.29 -19.62
C VAL A 499 2.37 -21.96 -19.13
N THR A 500 1.72 -22.90 -18.43
CA THR A 500 0.37 -22.82 -17.84
C THR A 500 -0.76 -22.51 -18.82
N SER A 501 -1.99 -22.88 -18.46
CA SER A 501 -3.18 -22.62 -19.28
C SER A 501 -4.00 -21.40 -18.83
N GLY A 502 -3.62 -20.73 -17.74
CA GLY A 502 -4.39 -19.61 -17.21
C GLY A 502 -3.56 -18.42 -16.76
N ILE A 503 -4.28 -17.38 -16.35
CA ILE A 503 -3.75 -16.22 -15.64
C ILE A 503 -4.55 -16.01 -14.35
N ARG A 504 -3.90 -15.44 -13.34
CA ARG A 504 -4.53 -15.03 -12.09
C ARG A 504 -4.48 -13.52 -11.98
N ILE A 505 -5.64 -12.93 -11.72
CA ILE A 505 -5.79 -11.48 -11.51
C ILE A 505 -6.45 -11.19 -10.17
N GLY A 506 -6.18 -10.02 -9.61
CA GLY A 506 -6.84 -9.53 -8.40
C GLY A 506 -7.03 -8.02 -8.40
N THR A 507 -7.92 -7.57 -7.52
CA THR A 507 -8.45 -6.20 -7.56
C THR A 507 -7.95 -5.30 -6.45
N ALA A 508 -7.21 -5.85 -5.48
CA ALA A 508 -6.80 -5.13 -4.26
C ALA A 508 -5.93 -3.89 -4.55
N ALA A 509 -4.93 -4.01 -5.42
CA ALA A 509 -4.03 -2.92 -5.77
C ALA A 509 -4.74 -1.79 -6.53
N GLY A 510 -5.52 -2.12 -7.57
CA GLY A 510 -6.34 -1.15 -8.30
C GLY A 510 -7.38 -0.45 -7.41
N THR A 511 -8.01 -1.19 -6.48
CA THR A 511 -8.95 -0.60 -5.52
C THR A 511 -8.27 0.38 -4.57
N THR A 512 -7.02 0.11 -4.15
CA THR A 512 -6.23 1.04 -3.32
C THR A 512 -5.98 2.36 -4.03
N ARG A 513 -5.83 2.34 -5.36
CA ARG A 513 -5.68 3.54 -6.21
C ARG A 513 -7.00 4.30 -6.43
N GLY A 514 -8.13 3.75 -6.00
CA GLY A 514 -9.45 4.35 -6.17
C GLY A 514 -10.25 3.86 -7.37
N PHE A 515 -9.79 2.80 -8.06
CA PHE A 515 -10.60 2.18 -9.11
C PHE A 515 -11.90 1.59 -8.54
N LYS A 516 -12.98 1.78 -9.29
CA LYS A 516 -14.31 1.23 -9.01
C LYS A 516 -14.77 0.29 -10.12
N GLU A 517 -16.02 -0.16 -10.05
CA GLU A 517 -16.59 -1.17 -10.93
C GLU A 517 -16.44 -0.80 -12.41
N GLU A 518 -16.68 0.46 -12.77
CA GLU A 518 -16.56 0.94 -14.15
C GLU A 518 -15.12 0.85 -14.68
N GLN A 519 -14.12 1.16 -13.85
CA GLN A 519 -12.71 0.98 -14.23
C GLN A 519 -12.37 -0.50 -14.38
N PHE A 520 -12.88 -1.37 -13.51
CA PHE A 520 -12.62 -2.81 -13.59
C PHE A 520 -13.32 -3.49 -14.77
N LYS A 521 -14.52 -3.03 -15.17
CA LYS A 521 -15.14 -3.43 -16.45
C LYS A 521 -14.30 -2.97 -17.64
N TYR A 522 -13.84 -1.72 -17.61
CA TYR A 522 -12.97 -1.19 -18.66
C TYR A 522 -11.68 -2.01 -18.79
N ILE A 523 -11.04 -2.35 -17.67
CA ILE A 523 -9.85 -3.22 -17.64
C ILE A 523 -10.16 -4.61 -18.21
N GLY A 524 -11.31 -5.20 -17.89
CA GLY A 524 -11.73 -6.48 -18.48
C GLY A 524 -11.80 -6.44 -20.02
N ASN A 525 -12.31 -5.34 -20.58
CA ASN A 525 -12.31 -5.13 -22.04
C ASN A 525 -10.89 -4.96 -22.60
N LEU A 526 -10.00 -4.23 -21.93
CA LEU A 526 -8.60 -4.09 -22.36
C LEU A 526 -7.87 -5.44 -22.36
N ILE A 527 -8.13 -6.29 -21.35
CA ILE A 527 -7.59 -7.66 -21.33
C ILE A 527 -8.09 -8.44 -22.56
N SER A 528 -9.37 -8.34 -22.90
CA SER A 528 -9.89 -8.99 -24.12
C SER A 528 -9.20 -8.47 -25.38
N GLU A 529 -9.08 -7.15 -25.54
CA GLU A 529 -8.41 -6.53 -26.70
C GLU A 529 -7.00 -7.10 -26.90
N VAL A 530 -6.19 -7.18 -25.83
CA VAL A 530 -4.83 -7.72 -25.89
C VAL A 530 -4.82 -9.21 -26.21
N ILE A 531 -5.61 -10.02 -25.50
CA ILE A 531 -5.59 -11.48 -25.66
C ILE A 531 -6.11 -11.91 -27.03
N ASP A 532 -7.21 -11.30 -27.51
CA ASP A 532 -7.78 -11.63 -28.81
C ASP A 532 -6.86 -11.17 -29.97
N SER A 533 -6.01 -10.15 -29.74
CA SER A 533 -5.00 -9.73 -30.74
C SER A 533 -3.92 -10.78 -30.99
N LEU A 534 -3.67 -11.69 -30.04
CA LEU A 534 -2.61 -12.71 -30.17
C LEU A 534 -2.86 -13.74 -31.29
N LYS A 535 -4.05 -13.75 -31.89
CA LYS A 535 -4.38 -14.56 -33.08
C LYS A 535 -4.11 -13.84 -34.41
N LYS A 536 -3.64 -12.60 -34.35
CA LYS A 536 -3.42 -11.72 -35.51
C LYS A 536 -1.95 -11.65 -35.90
N SER A 537 -1.63 -10.81 -36.88
CA SER A 537 -0.24 -10.55 -37.30
C SER A 537 0.57 -9.82 -36.22
N ASP A 538 1.90 -9.98 -36.23
CA ASP A 538 2.80 -9.33 -35.25
C ASP A 538 2.66 -7.79 -35.23
N ASP A 539 2.43 -7.17 -36.39
CA ASP A 539 2.19 -5.74 -36.52
C ASP A 539 0.88 -5.30 -35.83
N GLU A 540 -0.18 -6.10 -35.94
CA GLU A 540 -1.44 -5.84 -35.23
C GLU A 540 -1.32 -6.06 -33.72
N ILE A 541 -0.54 -7.06 -33.29
CA ILE A 541 -0.24 -7.29 -31.86
C ILE A 541 0.49 -6.07 -31.30
N PHE A 542 1.54 -5.61 -31.97
CA PHE A 542 2.31 -4.43 -31.55
C PHE A 542 1.44 -3.17 -31.47
N LYS A 543 0.64 -2.88 -32.51
CA LYS A 543 -0.27 -1.74 -32.53
C LYS A 543 -1.33 -1.81 -31.43
N THR A 544 -1.87 -2.99 -31.15
CA THR A 544 -2.84 -3.19 -30.06
C THR A 544 -2.18 -2.94 -28.71
N SER A 545 -0.97 -3.46 -28.49
CA SER A 545 -0.21 -3.25 -27.27
C SER A 545 0.04 -1.76 -26.99
N GLU A 546 0.52 -1.01 -27.99
CA GLU A 546 0.75 0.45 -27.85
C GLU A 546 -0.54 1.23 -27.59
N LEU A 547 -1.63 0.89 -28.28
CA LEU A 547 -2.93 1.52 -28.06
C LEU A 547 -3.45 1.27 -26.64
N VAL A 548 -3.41 0.01 -26.17
CA VAL A 548 -3.83 -0.35 -24.82
C VAL A 548 -2.94 0.30 -23.78
N ARG A 549 -1.61 0.34 -24.00
CA ARG A 549 -0.66 1.02 -23.12
C ARG A 549 -0.99 2.51 -22.95
N SER A 550 -1.38 3.18 -24.03
CA SER A 550 -1.84 4.58 -23.98
C SER A 550 -3.12 4.73 -23.14
N LYS A 551 -4.14 3.87 -23.37
CA LYS A 551 -5.38 3.83 -22.57
C LYS A 551 -5.11 3.55 -21.09
N VAL A 552 -4.17 2.66 -20.78
CA VAL A 552 -3.69 2.34 -19.43
C VAL A 552 -3.06 3.55 -18.77
N LEU A 553 -2.18 4.26 -19.47
CA LEU A 553 -1.52 5.47 -18.98
C LEU A 553 -2.55 6.56 -18.66
N ASP A 554 -3.52 6.79 -19.53
CA ASP A 554 -4.61 7.74 -19.33
C ASP A 554 -5.46 7.40 -18.09
N LEU A 555 -5.77 6.12 -17.89
CA LEU A 555 -6.49 5.67 -16.70
C LEU A 555 -5.63 5.90 -15.44
N CYS A 556 -4.35 5.54 -15.49
CA CYS A 556 -3.43 5.72 -14.38
C CYS A 556 -3.25 7.19 -13.97
N ASN A 557 -3.22 8.11 -14.95
CA ASN A 557 -3.11 9.55 -14.69
C ASN A 557 -4.36 10.13 -14.01
N LYS A 558 -5.54 9.57 -14.27
CA LYS A 558 -6.80 9.94 -13.58
C LYS A 558 -6.87 9.45 -12.13
N PHE A 559 -6.12 8.39 -11.81
CA PHE A 559 -6.08 7.75 -10.49
C PHE A 559 -4.62 7.62 -10.00
N PRO A 560 -4.02 8.74 -9.54
CA PRO A 560 -2.65 8.76 -9.07
C PRO A 560 -2.47 7.86 -7.85
N LEU A 561 -1.30 7.23 -7.76
CA LEU A 561 -1.00 6.22 -6.72
C LEU A 561 -0.91 6.79 -5.29
N TYR A 562 -0.44 8.04 -5.12
CA TYR A 562 -0.18 8.66 -3.80
C TYR A 562 -0.52 10.13 -3.72
#